data_AF-A0A557P335-F1
#
_entry.id   AF-A0A557P335-F1
#
_cell.length_a   1.000
_cell.length_b   1.000
_cell.length_c   1.000
_cell.angle_alpha   90.00
_cell.angle_beta   90.00
_cell.angle_gamma   90.00
#
_symmetry.space_group_name_H-M   'P 1'
#
loop_
_entity.id
_entity.type
_entity.pdbx_description
1 polymer ?
#
loop_
_entity_poly.entity_id
_entity_poly.type
_entity_poly.pdbx_seq_one_letter_code
_entity_poly.pdbx_strand_id
1 'polypeptide(L)'
;MSRKTNRTRARDKKFFEILENGGLTMTVSKAAKAVGYSRRSVYDYKNSDPSFAERFEEIMEERYDELEATAYDMAVNGDIDYKVVVDRNGKKKTVPIKKRHAGIVTFLMSANRPEKYRPNYKPPVLDDNLPEAEIESRLEEKLDALLGVNQNDSDDQE
;
A
#
# COMPACT_ATOMS: atom_id res chain seq x y z
N MET A 1 -25.63 -12.20 8.38
CA MET A 1 -25.33 -10.77 8.15
C MET A 1 -24.75 -10.18 9.43
N SER A 2 -23.57 -9.55 9.37
CA SER A 2 -22.98 -8.89 10.55
C SER A 2 -23.84 -7.69 10.95
N ARG A 3 -24.22 -7.64 12.23
CA ARG A 3 -24.99 -6.53 12.80
C ARG A 3 -24.13 -5.25 12.74
N LYS A 4 -24.66 -4.16 12.17
CA LYS A 4 -23.98 -2.86 12.19
C LYS A 4 -23.86 -2.41 13.65
N THR A 5 -22.64 -2.29 14.14
CA THR A 5 -22.38 -1.73 15.47
C THR A 5 -22.62 -0.23 15.42
N ASN A 6 -23.16 0.35 16.51
CA ASN A 6 -23.28 1.80 16.64
C ASN A 6 -21.87 2.43 16.66
N ARG A 7 -21.61 3.28 15.66
CA ARG A 7 -20.38 4.06 15.50
C ARG A 7 -20.33 5.17 16.55
N THR A 8 -19.15 5.40 17.13
CA THR A 8 -18.92 6.55 18.02
C THR A 8 -17.56 7.16 17.73
N ARG A 9 -17.42 8.49 17.83
CA ARG A 9 -16.14 9.19 17.61
C ARG A 9 -15.01 8.64 18.49
N ALA A 10 -15.33 8.25 19.73
CA ALA A 10 -14.36 7.65 20.65
C ALA A 10 -13.83 6.29 20.17
N ARG A 11 -14.66 5.49 19.48
CA ARG A 11 -14.22 4.21 18.90
C ARG A 11 -13.41 4.41 17.64
N ASP A 12 -13.78 5.38 16.81
CA ASP A 12 -13.01 5.72 15.60
C ASP A 12 -11.61 6.20 15.98
N LYS A 13 -11.51 7.07 17.00
CA LYS A 13 -10.21 7.52 17.52
C LYS A 13 -9.35 6.33 17.97
N LYS A 14 -9.90 5.45 18.80
CA LYS A 14 -9.18 4.25 19.26
C LYS A 14 -8.81 3.30 18.11
N PHE A 15 -9.64 3.24 17.07
CA PHE A 15 -9.38 2.40 15.92
C PHE A 15 -8.14 2.88 15.16
N PHE A 16 -8.06 4.19 14.90
CA PHE A 16 -6.89 4.79 14.26
C PHE A 16 -5.65 4.71 15.14
N GLU A 17 -5.76 5.01 16.45
CA GLU A 17 -4.65 4.84 17.41
C GLU A 17 -4.09 3.40 17.40
N ILE A 18 -4.94 2.38 17.28
CA ILE A 18 -4.49 0.98 17.20
C ILE A 18 -3.82 0.67 15.86
N LEU A 19 -4.29 1.26 14.77
CA LEU A 19 -3.69 1.05 13.45
C LEU A 19 -2.31 1.72 13.33
N GLU A 20 -2.18 2.94 13.81
CA GLU A 20 -0.92 3.70 13.82
C GLU A 20 0.12 3.01 14.71
N ASN A 21 -0.23 2.72 15.97
CA ASN A 21 0.72 2.11 16.92
C ASN A 21 1.00 0.62 16.67
N GLY A 22 0.20 -0.04 15.85
CA GLY A 22 0.27 -1.48 15.62
C GLY A 22 1.30 -1.91 14.56
N GLY A 23 1.85 -0.96 13.80
CA GLY A 23 2.78 -1.19 12.69
C GLY A 23 2.28 -2.22 11.68
N LEU A 24 3.20 -2.86 10.94
CA LEU A 24 2.87 -3.88 9.93
C LEU A 24 2.14 -5.12 10.45
N THR A 25 2.21 -5.44 11.75
CA THR A 25 1.62 -6.66 12.31
C THR A 25 0.10 -6.56 12.57
N MET A 26 -0.40 -5.32 12.65
CA MET A 26 -1.79 -5.02 13.02
C MET A 26 -2.67 -4.84 11.79
N THR A 27 -3.47 -5.84 11.43
CA THR A 27 -4.36 -5.72 10.27
C THR A 27 -5.61 -4.90 10.58
N VAL A 28 -6.24 -4.32 9.55
CA VAL A 28 -7.54 -3.62 9.66
C VAL A 28 -8.58 -4.47 10.37
N SER A 29 -8.62 -5.78 10.10
CA SER A 29 -9.52 -6.71 10.78
C SER A 29 -9.24 -6.85 12.28
N LYS A 30 -7.95 -6.88 12.69
CA LYS A 30 -7.56 -6.98 14.10
C LYS A 30 -7.89 -5.68 14.84
N ALA A 31 -7.57 -4.53 14.25
CA ALA A 31 -7.90 -3.22 14.81
C ALA A 31 -9.41 -3.02 14.94
N ALA A 32 -10.19 -3.38 13.91
CA ALA A 32 -11.65 -3.33 13.95
C ALA A 32 -12.21 -4.19 15.09
N LYS A 33 -11.71 -5.43 15.22
CA LYS A 33 -12.12 -6.34 16.29
C LYS A 33 -11.81 -5.77 17.68
N ALA A 34 -10.67 -5.09 17.84
CA ALA A 34 -10.26 -4.50 19.11
C ALA A 34 -11.21 -3.39 19.60
N VAL A 35 -11.82 -2.63 18.68
CA VAL A 35 -12.79 -1.56 19.02
C VAL A 35 -14.26 -2.00 18.93
N GLY A 36 -14.53 -3.27 18.60
CA GLY A 36 -15.88 -3.81 18.45
C GLY A 36 -16.56 -3.50 17.10
N TYR A 37 -15.78 -3.13 16.08
CA TYR A 37 -16.24 -3.02 14.72
C TYR A 37 -16.09 -4.34 13.97
N SER A 38 -17.01 -4.57 13.03
CA SER A 38 -16.79 -5.58 11.99
C SER A 38 -15.88 -5.00 10.91
N ARG A 39 -15.10 -5.84 10.23
CA ARG A 39 -14.30 -5.39 9.06
C ARG A 39 -15.18 -4.69 8.02
N ARG A 40 -16.38 -5.22 7.77
CA ARG A 40 -17.33 -4.64 6.81
C ARG A 40 -17.78 -3.24 7.24
N SER A 41 -18.07 -3.04 8.52
CA SER A 41 -18.45 -1.73 9.07
C SER A 41 -17.40 -0.66 8.80
N VAL A 42 -16.11 -1.00 8.92
CA VAL A 42 -15.02 -0.06 8.65
C VAL A 42 -15.03 0.42 7.19
N TYR A 43 -15.18 -0.49 6.23
CA TYR A 43 -15.26 -0.10 4.82
C TYR A 43 -16.58 0.61 4.49
N ASP A 44 -17.70 0.23 5.12
CA ASP A 44 -18.95 0.98 5.00
C ASP A 44 -18.74 2.43 5.48
N TYR A 45 -18.00 2.64 6.59
CA TYR A 45 -17.67 3.98 7.08
C TYR A 45 -16.76 4.74 6.13
N LYS A 46 -15.70 4.08 5.62
CA LYS A 46 -14.82 4.65 4.58
C LYS A 46 -15.61 5.16 3.37
N ASN A 47 -16.60 4.40 2.92
CA ASN A 47 -17.39 4.80 1.74
C ASN A 47 -18.45 5.87 2.03
N SER A 48 -18.86 6.03 3.30
CA SER A 48 -19.95 6.94 3.69
C SER A 48 -19.50 8.28 4.28
N ASP A 49 -18.28 8.36 4.82
CA ASP A 49 -17.78 9.52 5.56
C ASP A 49 -16.41 9.95 5.00
N PRO A 50 -16.35 11.08 4.27
CA PRO A 50 -15.11 11.58 3.69
C PRO A 50 -13.99 11.80 4.72
N SER A 51 -14.32 12.31 5.92
CA SER A 51 -13.32 12.58 6.96
C SER A 51 -12.68 11.30 7.51
N PHE A 52 -13.49 10.24 7.60
CA PHE A 52 -13.00 8.92 7.98
C PHE A 52 -12.16 8.31 6.86
N ALA A 53 -12.57 8.52 5.60
CA ALA A 53 -11.86 8.01 4.43
C ALA A 53 -10.47 8.62 4.31
N GLU A 54 -10.35 9.93 4.41
CA GLU A 54 -9.10 10.69 4.35
C GLU A 54 -8.13 10.20 5.43
N ARG A 55 -8.56 10.18 6.70
CA ARG A 55 -7.70 9.69 7.80
C ARG A 55 -7.32 8.22 7.65
N PHE A 56 -8.23 7.40 7.13
CA PHE A 56 -7.94 6.00 6.85
C PHE A 56 -6.90 5.84 5.74
N GLU A 57 -6.96 6.66 4.69
CA GLU A 57 -6.02 6.63 3.57
C GLU A 57 -4.64 7.13 3.99
N GLU A 58 -4.55 8.23 4.73
CA GLU A 58 -3.30 8.75 5.31
C GLU A 58 -2.55 7.67 6.09
N ILE A 59 -3.23 6.99 7.01
CA ILE A 59 -2.62 5.90 7.82
C ILE A 59 -2.24 4.71 6.95
N MET A 60 -3.01 4.41 5.89
CA MET A 60 -2.68 3.28 5.01
C MET A 60 -1.46 3.59 4.14
N GLU A 61 -1.29 4.81 3.65
CA GLU A 61 -0.10 5.26 2.92
C GLU A 61 1.15 5.19 3.80
N GLU A 62 1.11 5.72 5.03
CA GLU A 62 2.24 5.62 5.97
C GLU A 62 2.65 4.14 6.22
N ARG A 63 1.67 3.25 6.26
CA ARG A 63 1.92 1.82 6.43
C ARG A 63 2.43 1.14 5.16
N TYR A 64 2.08 1.64 3.99
CA TYR A 64 2.67 1.19 2.73
C TYR A 64 4.12 1.62 2.63
N ASP A 65 4.46 2.84 3.07
CA ASP A 65 5.83 3.32 3.16
C ASP A 65 6.67 2.44 4.11
N GLU A 66 6.13 2.08 5.29
CA GLU A 66 6.79 1.16 6.24
C GLU A 66 7.01 -0.23 5.61
N LEU A 67 6.03 -0.72 4.84
CA LEU A 67 6.13 -2.00 4.14
C LEU A 67 7.20 -1.96 3.04
N GLU A 68 7.27 -0.87 2.29
CA GLU A 68 8.26 -0.68 1.23
C GLU A 68 9.68 -0.61 1.83
N ALA A 69 9.86 0.17 2.88
CA ALA A 69 11.13 0.27 3.62
C ALA A 69 11.59 -1.12 4.11
N THR A 70 10.66 -1.89 4.67
CA THR A 70 10.92 -3.27 5.12
C THR A 70 11.31 -4.18 3.95
N ALA A 71 10.64 -4.05 2.79
CA ALA A 71 10.97 -4.83 1.61
C ALA A 71 12.37 -4.48 1.06
N TYR A 72 12.77 -3.20 1.07
CA TYR A 72 14.13 -2.80 0.72
C TYR A 72 15.16 -3.35 1.70
N ASP A 73 14.90 -3.32 3.00
CA ASP A 73 15.80 -3.90 4.01
C ASP A 73 15.98 -5.41 3.79
N MET A 74 14.89 -6.15 3.58
CA MET A 74 14.93 -7.58 3.25
C MET A 74 15.67 -7.88 1.92
N ALA A 75 15.62 -6.95 0.97
CA ALA A 75 16.34 -7.10 -0.30
C ALA A 75 17.85 -6.89 -0.15
N VAL A 76 18.26 -5.85 0.60
CA VAL A 76 19.66 -5.44 0.75
C VAL A 76 20.36 -6.25 1.85
N ASN A 77 19.78 -6.21 3.04
CA ASN A 77 20.29 -6.89 4.21
C ASN A 77 19.83 -8.35 4.20
N GLY A 78 18.55 -8.62 3.99
CA GLY A 78 18.02 -9.97 4.10
C GLY A 78 17.95 -10.46 5.55
N ASP A 79 17.25 -11.58 5.73
CA ASP A 79 16.81 -12.01 7.05
C ASP A 79 17.69 -13.10 7.65
N ILE A 80 17.61 -13.24 8.97
CA ILE A 80 18.25 -14.36 9.68
C ILE A 80 17.36 -15.58 9.49
N ASP A 81 17.86 -16.54 8.71
CA ASP A 81 17.29 -17.87 8.57
C ASP A 81 18.16 -18.87 9.36
N TYR A 82 17.62 -20.05 9.67
CA TYR A 82 18.31 -21.06 10.45
C TYR A 82 18.46 -22.34 9.64
N LYS A 83 19.71 -22.77 9.46
CA LYS A 83 20.01 -24.03 8.77
C LYS A 83 20.49 -25.07 9.77
N VAL A 84 19.90 -26.26 9.69
CA VAL A 84 20.38 -27.43 10.44
C VAL A 84 21.55 -28.05 9.67
N VAL A 85 22.71 -28.09 10.29
CA VAL A 85 23.93 -28.71 9.77
C VAL A 85 24.27 -29.92 10.64
N VAL A 86 24.69 -31.01 10.01
CA VAL A 86 25.14 -32.21 10.71
C VAL A 86 26.65 -32.11 10.88
N ASP A 87 27.13 -32.14 12.11
CA ASP A 87 28.57 -32.18 12.40
C ASP A 87 29.19 -33.51 11.93
N ARG A 88 30.52 -33.53 11.85
CA ARG A 88 31.31 -34.74 11.58
C ARG A 88 31.00 -35.92 12.53
N ASN A 89 30.47 -35.63 13.73
CA ASN A 89 30.09 -36.61 14.74
C ASN A 89 28.60 -37.02 14.67
N GLY A 90 27.87 -36.63 13.61
CA GLY A 90 26.45 -36.96 13.43
C GLY A 90 25.47 -36.13 14.26
N LYS A 91 25.94 -35.17 15.06
CA LYS A 91 25.08 -34.29 15.87
C LYS A 91 24.53 -33.14 15.02
N LYS A 92 23.22 -32.91 15.09
CA LYS A 92 22.55 -31.77 14.43
C LYS A 92 22.81 -30.49 15.23
N LYS A 93 23.26 -29.43 14.54
CA LYS A 93 23.39 -28.08 15.07
C LYS A 93 22.61 -27.11 14.20
N THR A 94 21.96 -26.14 14.84
CA THR A 94 21.28 -25.04 14.16
C THR A 94 22.22 -23.86 14.08
N VAL A 95 22.51 -23.39 12.86
CA VAL A 95 23.41 -22.26 12.62
C VAL A 95 22.60 -21.14 11.94
N PRO A 96 22.70 -19.88 12.44
CA PRO A 96 22.07 -18.75 11.77
C PRO A 96 22.80 -18.46 10.45
N ILE A 97 22.03 -18.25 9.39
CA ILE A 97 22.51 -17.83 8.07
C ILE A 97 21.77 -16.57 7.66
N LYS A 98 22.47 -15.62 7.04
CA LYS A 98 21.83 -14.43 6.46
C LYS A 98 21.34 -14.77 5.06
N LYS A 99 20.03 -14.78 4.87
CA LYS A 99 19.39 -15.20 3.61
C LYS A 99 18.79 -13.99 2.91
N ARG A 100 19.29 -13.73 1.70
CA ARG A 100 18.69 -12.73 0.81
C ARG A 100 17.55 -13.34 0.02
N HIS A 101 16.46 -12.60 -0.09
CA HIS A 101 15.26 -13.02 -0.80
C HIS A 101 15.29 -12.53 -2.25
N ALA A 102 15.79 -13.37 -3.17
CA ALA A 102 15.85 -13.04 -4.59
C ALA A 102 14.48 -12.63 -5.18
N GLY A 103 13.39 -13.21 -4.68
CA GLY A 103 12.03 -12.85 -5.10
C GLY A 103 11.67 -11.40 -4.79
N ILE A 104 12.05 -10.88 -3.62
CA ILE A 104 11.80 -9.49 -3.23
C ILE A 104 12.62 -8.54 -4.12
N VAL A 105 13.88 -8.88 -4.39
CA VAL A 105 14.74 -8.10 -5.29
C VAL A 105 14.14 -8.03 -6.69
N THR A 106 13.71 -9.16 -7.25
CA THR A 106 13.06 -9.20 -8.58
C THR A 106 11.74 -8.41 -8.59
N PHE A 107 10.95 -8.51 -7.51
CA PHE A 107 9.71 -7.75 -7.36
C PHE A 107 9.97 -6.24 -7.36
N LEU A 108 10.90 -5.75 -6.53
CA LEU A 108 11.26 -4.34 -6.44
C LEU A 108 11.85 -3.80 -7.76
N MET A 109 12.70 -4.58 -8.44
CA MET A 109 13.25 -4.21 -9.75
C MET A 109 12.15 -4.14 -10.81
N SER A 110 11.22 -5.10 -10.81
CA SER A 110 10.10 -5.13 -11.76
C SER A 110 9.08 -4.02 -11.50
N ALA A 111 8.97 -3.52 -10.27
CA ALA A 111 8.12 -2.38 -9.93
C ALA A 111 8.75 -1.05 -10.39
N ASN A 112 10.04 -0.86 -10.13
CA ASN A 112 10.74 0.40 -10.42
C ASN A 112 11.12 0.57 -11.91
N ARG A 113 11.43 -0.54 -12.60
CA ARG A 113 11.85 -0.55 -14.02
C ARG A 113 11.15 -1.70 -14.76
N PRO A 114 9.82 -1.62 -14.89
CA PRO A 114 9.02 -2.70 -15.46
C PRO A 114 9.42 -3.03 -16.90
N GLU A 115 9.83 -2.03 -17.70
CA GLU A 115 10.29 -2.17 -19.08
C GLU A 115 11.49 -3.09 -19.23
N LYS A 116 12.34 -3.18 -18.21
CA LYS A 116 13.57 -3.98 -18.24
C LYS A 116 13.43 -5.33 -17.55
N TYR A 117 12.68 -5.40 -16.45
CA TYR A 117 12.70 -6.57 -15.57
C TYR A 117 11.38 -7.35 -15.53
N ARG A 118 10.26 -6.75 -15.96
CA ARG A 118 8.96 -7.42 -15.94
C ARG A 118 8.81 -8.28 -17.22
N PRO A 119 8.59 -9.61 -17.10
CA PRO A 119 8.62 -10.52 -18.25
C PRO A 119 7.50 -10.27 -19.27
N ASN A 120 6.37 -9.72 -18.82
CA ASN A 120 5.20 -9.43 -19.65
C ASN A 120 4.90 -7.93 -19.68
N TYR A 121 5.94 -7.09 -19.70
CA TYR A 121 5.74 -5.66 -19.83
C TYR A 121 5.13 -5.33 -21.19
N LYS A 122 3.95 -4.72 -21.17
CA LYS A 122 3.35 -4.11 -22.35
C LYS A 122 3.55 -2.60 -22.21
N PRO A 123 4.29 -1.95 -23.13
CA PRO A 123 4.34 -0.49 -23.11
C PRO A 123 2.91 0.04 -23.26
N PRO A 124 2.62 1.23 -22.70
CA PRO A 124 1.35 1.89 -22.98
C PRO A 124 1.21 2.03 -24.50
N VAL A 125 0.08 1.57 -25.03
CA VAL A 125 -0.22 1.69 -26.45
C VAL A 125 -0.47 3.17 -26.70
N LEU A 126 0.49 3.83 -27.36
CA LEU A 126 0.28 5.12 -27.98
C LEU A 126 -0.40 4.83 -29.32
N ASP A 127 -1.56 5.44 -29.55
CA ASP A 127 -2.21 5.35 -30.84
C ASP A 127 -1.52 6.35 -31.78
N ASP A 128 -0.49 5.88 -32.48
CA ASP A 128 0.30 6.69 -33.40
C ASP A 128 -0.51 7.12 -34.65
N ASN A 129 -1.74 6.62 -34.82
CA ASN A 129 -2.66 6.98 -35.91
C ASN A 129 -3.95 7.63 -35.41
N LEU A 130 -3.97 8.14 -34.18
CA LEU A 130 -5.10 8.93 -33.71
C LEU A 130 -5.22 10.17 -34.61
N PRO A 131 -6.38 10.44 -35.24
CA PRO A 131 -6.54 11.64 -36.07
C PRO A 131 -6.25 12.88 -35.23
N GLU A 132 -5.54 13.86 -35.81
CA GLU A 132 -5.08 15.06 -35.10
C GLU A 132 -6.20 15.75 -34.29
N ALA A 133 -7.42 15.77 -34.83
CA ALA A 133 -8.60 16.32 -34.16
C ALA A 133 -8.97 15.62 -32.83
N GLU A 134 -8.76 14.30 -32.73
CA GLU A 134 -9.02 13.55 -31.48
C GLU A 134 -7.87 13.69 -30.47
N ILE A 135 -6.65 13.95 -30.96
CA ILE A 135 -5.51 14.31 -30.11
C ILE A 135 -5.77 15.69 -29.48
N GLU A 136 -6.19 16.67 -30.28
CA GLU A 136 -6.53 18.02 -29.81
C GLU A 136 -7.65 17.99 -28.78
N SER A 137 -8.75 17.28 -29.04
CA SER A 137 -9.86 17.20 -28.09
C SER A 137 -9.46 16.54 -26.76
N ARG A 138 -8.65 15.47 -26.79
CA ARG A 138 -8.14 14.81 -25.57
C ARG A 138 -7.13 15.67 -24.82
N LEU A 139 -6.37 16.50 -25.54
CA LEU A 139 -5.44 17.45 -24.93
C LEU A 139 -6.19 18.59 -24.26
N GLU A 140 -7.21 19.15 -24.91
CA GLU A 140 -8.09 20.17 -24.34
C GLU A 140 -8.79 19.65 -23.08
N GLU A 141 -9.38 18.44 -23.12
CA GLU A 141 -10.01 17.81 -21.95
C GLU A 141 -9.03 17.66 -20.77
N LYS A 142 -7.80 17.22 -21.06
CA LYS A 142 -6.76 17.08 -20.02
C LYS A 142 -6.25 18.41 -19.51
N LEU A 143 -6.13 19.43 -20.37
CA LEU A 143 -5.73 20.78 -20.00
C LEU A 143 -6.79 21.44 -19.13
N ASP A 144 -8.06 21.33 -19.50
CA ASP A 144 -9.19 21.83 -18.71
C ASP A 144 -9.27 21.12 -17.36
N ALA A 145 -9.06 19.80 -17.30
CA ALA A 145 -8.97 19.07 -16.04
C ALA A 145 -7.80 19.56 -15.16
N LEU A 146 -6.64 19.88 -15.77
CA LEU A 146 -5.48 20.43 -15.05
C LEU A 146 -5.73 21.87 -14.57
N LEU A 147 -6.40 22.69 -15.36
CA LEU A 147 -6.74 24.08 -15.03
C LEU A 147 -7.86 24.17 -13.99
N GLY A 148 -8.86 23.28 -14.07
CA GLY A 148 -9.94 23.18 -13.09
C GLY A 148 -9.46 22.68 -11.72
N VAL A 149 -8.39 21.88 -11.66
CA VAL A 149 -7.73 21.53 -10.39
C VAL A 149 -7.02 22.75 -9.80
N ASN A 150 -6.36 23.58 -10.61
CA ASN A 150 -5.69 24.80 -10.14
C ASN A 150 -6.65 25.90 -9.64
N GLN A 151 -7.88 25.96 -10.15
CA GLN A 151 -8.88 26.95 -9.71
C GLN A 151 -9.50 26.60 -8.35
N ASN A 152 -9.63 25.31 -8.02
CA ASN A 152 -10.16 24.89 -6.72
C ASN A 152 -9.17 25.09 -5.56
N ASP A 153 -7.86 25.19 -5.83
CA ASP A 153 -6.83 25.45 -4.82
C ASP A 153 -6.61 26.97 -4.57
N SER A 154 -7.14 27.85 -5.43
CA SER A 154 -7.00 29.32 -5.29
C SER A 154 -8.16 30.02 -4.58
N ASP A 155 -9.29 29.33 -4.36
CA ASP A 155 -10.50 29.94 -3.78
C ASP A 155 -10.62 29.76 -2.25
N ASP A 156 -9.64 29.12 -1.60
CA ASP A 156 -9.60 28.92 -0.13
C ASP A 156 -8.70 29.92 0.63
N GLN A 157 -8.22 31.00 -0.02
CA GLN A 157 -7.53 32.11 0.64
C GLN A 157 -7.95 33.48 0.09
N GLU A 158 -9.09 34.00 0.56
CA GLU A 158 -9.29 35.34 1.17
C GLU A 158 -10.78 35.71 1.34
#